data_AF-A0AAU9V167-F1
#
_entry.id   AF-A0AAU9V167-F1
#
_cell.length_a   1.000
_cell.length_b   1.000
_cell.length_c   1.000
_cell.angle_alpha   90.00
_cell.angle_beta   90.00
_cell.angle_gamma   90.00
#
_symmetry.space_group_name_H-M   'P 1'
#
loop_
_entity.id
_entity.type
_entity.pdbx_description
1 polymer ?
#
loop_
_entity_poly.entity_id
_entity_poly.type
_entity_poly.pdbx_seq_one_letter_code
_entity_poly.pdbx_strand_id
1 'polypeptide(L)'
;MSSYGNEYLDLLVKNVIISLDIQPPIFAIVEICTKQMKIIQQFHFRNGWSDFAPNFFVGGNGDVFEGRGTNIFGVMVRGRFLGLELESSKQARRLRCSVAVFVCWAFIIATGLIVYIIYVTLPRQMRLDIGLNKTWYLRRVDWHAMASYGNEYLDLPVENVIIGHSATTYCNQKYHCIQQMMSIQQDHLRRGFDDIAPNFFIGGTGDVFEGRGANVLGAMVKGYNRISITIMFLGNYLVDQTNQLQLNHTQILIDRLVEIGALRSDYVLRGQCQVKPQTIPPGPNVMDKLNFFPHWNPEGKKSCLRR
;
A
#
# COMPACT_ATOMS: atom_id res chain seq x y z
N MET A 1 -24.63 8.90 -47.63
CA MET A 1 -23.64 7.99 -47.01
C MET A 1 -23.29 8.55 -45.63
N SER A 2 -24.09 8.28 -44.60
CA SER A 2 -23.96 8.99 -43.30
C SER A 2 -24.20 8.11 -42.06
N SER A 3 -23.94 6.79 -42.11
CA SER A 3 -24.09 5.96 -40.91
C SER A 3 -22.87 5.10 -40.54
N TYR A 4 -21.81 5.06 -41.36
CA TYR A 4 -20.66 4.17 -41.09
C TYR A 4 -19.57 4.80 -40.20
N GLY A 5 -19.52 6.14 -40.06
CA GLY A 5 -18.45 6.82 -39.31
C GLY A 5 -18.67 6.92 -37.79
N ASN A 6 -19.93 6.99 -37.34
CA ASN A 6 -20.25 7.11 -35.91
C ASN A 6 -20.07 5.79 -35.16
N GLU A 7 -20.35 4.64 -35.80
CA GLU A 7 -20.17 3.33 -35.17
C GLU A 7 -18.70 3.00 -34.91
N TYR A 8 -17.79 3.38 -35.81
CA TYR A 8 -16.36 3.09 -35.67
C TYR A 8 -15.70 3.85 -34.53
N LEU A 9 -16.09 5.12 -34.29
CA LEU A 9 -15.57 5.92 -33.18
C LEU A 9 -16.11 5.46 -31.82
N ASP A 10 -17.39 5.09 -31.74
CA ASP A 10 -17.96 4.55 -30.50
C ASP A 10 -17.41 3.14 -30.18
N LEU A 11 -17.08 2.33 -31.19
CA LEU A 11 -16.41 1.03 -31.02
C LEU A 11 -14.94 1.18 -30.59
N LEU A 12 -14.20 2.14 -31.16
CA LEU A 12 -12.81 2.43 -30.76
C LEU A 12 -12.75 2.95 -29.32
N VAL A 13 -13.66 3.83 -28.93
CA VAL A 13 -13.72 4.37 -27.56
C VAL A 13 -14.13 3.28 -26.57
N LYS A 14 -15.13 2.45 -26.87
CA LYS A 14 -15.50 1.31 -26.00
C LYS A 14 -14.38 0.28 -25.88
N ASN A 15 -13.69 -0.06 -26.96
CA ASN A 15 -12.60 -1.06 -26.95
C ASN A 15 -11.34 -0.56 -26.22
N VAL A 16 -11.04 0.75 -26.28
CA VAL A 16 -9.94 1.35 -25.52
C VAL A 16 -10.28 1.44 -24.03
N ILE A 17 -11.54 1.72 -23.67
CA ILE A 17 -11.99 1.80 -22.27
C ILE A 17 -12.06 0.41 -21.60
N ILE A 18 -12.48 -0.63 -22.32
CA ILE A 18 -12.55 -2.00 -21.79
C ILE A 18 -11.15 -2.63 -21.61
N SER A 19 -10.14 -2.16 -22.35
CA SER A 19 -8.79 -2.76 -22.34
C SER A 19 -7.83 -2.16 -21.30
N LEU A 20 -8.20 -1.06 -20.62
CA LEU A 20 -7.25 -0.27 -19.80
C LEU A 20 -7.62 -0.11 -18.32
N ASP A 21 -8.69 -0.75 -17.84
CA ASP A 21 -9.13 -0.76 -16.42
C ASP A 21 -8.90 0.57 -15.68
N ILE A 22 -9.40 1.65 -16.30
CA ILE A 22 -9.09 3.03 -15.92
C ILE A 22 -9.94 3.41 -14.70
N GLN A 23 -9.28 3.81 -13.60
CA GLN A 23 -9.92 4.23 -12.36
C GLN A 23 -10.91 5.41 -12.52
N PRO A 24 -11.97 5.49 -11.68
CA PRO A 24 -13.09 6.42 -11.82
C PRO A 24 -12.77 7.92 -11.98
N PRO A 25 -11.71 8.51 -11.36
CA PRO A 25 -11.41 9.94 -11.57
C PRO A 25 -10.87 10.26 -12.98
N ILE A 26 -10.23 9.29 -13.65
CA ILE A 26 -9.69 9.48 -15.01
C ILE A 26 -10.83 9.35 -16.05
N PHE A 27 -11.84 8.52 -15.76
CA PHE A 27 -13.06 8.39 -16.57
C PHE A 27 -13.79 9.73 -16.74
N ALA A 28 -13.93 10.50 -15.65
CA ALA A 28 -14.59 11.81 -15.67
C ALA A 28 -13.86 12.81 -16.58
N ILE A 29 -12.52 12.78 -16.61
CA ILE A 29 -11.72 13.69 -17.44
C ILE A 29 -11.88 13.36 -18.93
N VAL A 30 -11.84 12.07 -19.29
CA VAL A 30 -12.03 11.61 -20.67
C VAL A 30 -13.45 11.93 -21.17
N GLU A 31 -14.47 11.77 -20.33
CA GLU A 31 -15.85 12.09 -20.69
C GLU A 31 -16.06 13.60 -20.93
N ILE A 32 -15.45 14.45 -20.09
CA ILE A 32 -15.49 15.93 -20.25
C ILE A 32 -14.82 16.36 -21.55
N CYS A 33 -13.63 15.83 -21.86
CA CYS A 33 -12.93 16.13 -23.11
C CYS A 33 -13.75 15.70 -24.34
N THR A 34 -14.40 14.54 -24.28
CA THR A 34 -15.21 14.03 -25.39
C THR A 34 -16.48 14.85 -25.61
N LYS A 35 -17.14 15.30 -24.53
CA LYS A 35 -18.28 16.23 -24.59
C LYS A 35 -17.90 17.58 -25.19
N GLN A 36 -16.72 18.12 -24.85
CA GLN A 36 -16.26 19.37 -25.44
C GLN A 36 -15.96 19.26 -26.94
N MET A 37 -15.37 18.14 -27.40
CA MET A 37 -15.14 17.94 -28.83
C MET A 37 -16.44 17.85 -29.65
N LYS A 38 -17.50 17.21 -29.11
CA LYS A 38 -18.82 17.14 -29.77
C LYS A 38 -19.51 18.50 -29.91
N ILE A 39 -19.37 19.37 -28.90
CA ILE A 39 -19.91 20.75 -28.95
C ILE A 39 -19.21 21.56 -30.04
N ILE A 40 -17.89 21.41 -30.16
CA ILE A 40 -17.10 22.11 -31.18
C ILE A 40 -17.45 21.59 -32.59
N GLN A 41 -17.63 20.28 -32.77
CA GLN A 41 -18.10 19.69 -34.03
C GLN A 41 -19.48 20.23 -34.47
N GLN A 42 -20.45 20.30 -33.54
CA GLN A 42 -21.80 20.81 -33.85
C GLN A 42 -21.80 22.30 -34.22
N PHE A 43 -20.93 23.09 -33.58
CA PHE A 43 -20.75 24.51 -33.91
C PHE A 43 -20.14 24.72 -35.31
N HIS A 44 -19.22 23.85 -35.73
CA HIS A 44 -18.62 23.91 -37.06
C HIS A 44 -19.59 23.51 -38.19
N PHE A 45 -20.37 22.45 -37.98
CA PHE A 45 -21.36 21.97 -38.97
C PHE A 45 -22.47 22.99 -39.23
N ARG A 46 -22.99 23.66 -38.18
CA ARG A 46 -24.00 24.72 -38.32
C ARG A 46 -23.53 25.92 -39.14
N ASN A 47 -22.22 26.15 -39.21
CA ASN A 47 -21.61 27.26 -39.94
C ASN A 47 -21.07 26.84 -41.32
N GLY A 48 -21.43 25.64 -41.82
CA GLY A 48 -21.07 25.18 -43.16
C GLY A 48 -19.62 24.72 -43.34
N TRP A 49 -18.92 24.38 -42.26
CA TRP A 49 -17.55 23.85 -42.31
C TRP A 49 -17.60 22.32 -42.31
N SER A 50 -16.99 21.67 -43.31
CA SER A 50 -17.16 20.24 -43.52
C SER A 50 -16.13 19.31 -42.87
N ASP A 51 -15.01 19.77 -42.27
CA ASP A 51 -14.09 18.84 -41.56
C ASP A 51 -13.03 19.52 -40.67
N PHE A 52 -12.53 18.73 -39.69
CA PHE A 52 -11.35 18.99 -38.86
C PHE A 52 -10.05 18.52 -39.57
N ALA A 53 -8.92 19.19 -39.32
CA ALA A 53 -7.61 19.14 -40.03
C ALA A 53 -6.92 17.76 -40.25
N PRO A 54 -5.84 17.64 -41.09
CA PRO A 54 -5.29 18.58 -42.08
C PRO A 54 -5.36 18.09 -43.55
N ASN A 55 -5.54 19.02 -44.49
CA ASN A 55 -5.67 18.76 -45.92
C ASN A 55 -4.33 18.40 -46.58
N PHE A 56 -4.08 17.10 -46.79
CA PHE A 56 -3.12 16.61 -47.78
C PHE A 56 -3.84 15.69 -48.77
N PHE A 57 -3.63 15.92 -50.07
CA PHE A 57 -4.13 15.02 -51.12
C PHE A 57 -2.96 14.49 -51.95
N VAL A 58 -3.00 13.20 -52.28
CA VAL A 58 -2.01 12.49 -53.10
C VAL A 58 -2.57 12.32 -54.52
N GLY A 59 -1.87 12.84 -55.52
CA GLY A 59 -2.24 12.66 -56.92
C GLY A 59 -1.87 11.27 -57.44
N GLY A 60 -2.55 10.78 -58.49
CA GLY A 60 -2.34 9.44 -59.07
C GLY A 60 -0.93 9.14 -59.60
N ASN A 61 -0.02 10.12 -59.59
CA ASN A 61 1.38 9.99 -59.98
C ASN A 61 2.33 9.99 -58.76
N GLY A 62 1.81 10.09 -57.54
CA GLY A 62 2.57 10.00 -56.29
C GLY A 62 2.90 11.32 -55.59
N ASP A 63 2.53 12.48 -56.17
CA ASP A 63 2.84 13.79 -55.57
C ASP A 63 1.81 14.24 -54.53
N VAL A 64 2.25 14.99 -53.51
CA VAL A 64 1.43 15.45 -52.37
C VAL A 64 1.24 16.97 -52.42
N PHE A 65 -0.01 17.43 -52.34
CA PHE A 65 -0.38 18.86 -52.37
C PHE A 65 -1.05 19.33 -51.08
N GLU A 66 -0.69 20.53 -50.60
CA GLU A 66 -1.34 21.23 -49.48
C GLU A 66 -2.19 22.40 -50.01
N GLY A 67 -3.52 22.32 -49.88
CA GLY A 67 -4.45 23.31 -50.44
C GLY A 67 -5.57 23.75 -49.49
N ARG A 68 -5.77 25.07 -49.36
CA ARG A 68 -6.93 25.70 -48.71
C ARG A 68 -8.16 25.64 -49.63
N GLY A 69 -9.29 25.16 -49.11
CA GLY A 69 -10.59 25.38 -49.73
C GLY A 69 -10.98 26.87 -49.69
N THR A 70 -11.22 27.44 -50.85
CA THR A 70 -11.86 28.74 -51.07
C THR A 70 -13.37 28.58 -51.12
N ASN A 71 -14.12 29.38 -50.35
CA ASN A 71 -15.55 29.56 -50.62
C ASN A 71 -15.74 30.38 -51.90
N ILE A 72 -16.74 30.01 -52.69
CA ILE A 72 -17.01 30.44 -54.07
C ILE A 72 -17.40 31.94 -54.20
N PHE A 73 -17.51 32.69 -53.10
CA PHE A 73 -17.73 34.14 -53.12
C PHE A 73 -16.77 34.86 -52.18
N GLY A 74 -15.66 35.36 -52.74
CA GLY A 74 -14.60 36.03 -52.01
C GLY A 74 -14.97 37.44 -51.55
N VAL A 75 -15.35 37.59 -50.28
CA VAL A 75 -15.41 38.92 -49.63
C VAL A 75 -14.77 38.85 -48.24
N MET A 76 -13.69 39.62 -48.04
CA MET A 76 -13.10 39.90 -46.72
C MET A 76 -13.83 41.09 -46.09
N VAL A 77 -14.36 40.92 -44.88
CA VAL A 77 -14.85 42.04 -44.06
C VAL A 77 -13.72 42.51 -43.13
N ARG A 78 -13.22 43.72 -43.36
CA ARG A 78 -12.24 44.44 -42.50
C ARG A 78 -12.96 45.07 -41.31
N GLY A 79 -12.59 44.70 -40.07
CA GLY A 79 -13.01 45.38 -38.85
C GLY A 79 -11.85 46.17 -38.23
N ARG A 80 -12.09 47.41 -37.81
CA ARG A 80 -11.11 48.37 -37.26
C ARG A 80 -11.47 48.67 -35.80
N PHE A 81 -10.61 48.37 -34.85
CA PHE A 81 -10.74 48.80 -33.46
C PHE A 81 -9.44 49.43 -32.98
N LEU A 82 -9.53 50.68 -32.52
CA LEU A 82 -8.58 51.40 -31.66
C LEU A 82 -7.13 51.57 -32.16
N GLY A 83 -6.95 51.97 -33.42
CA GLY A 83 -5.82 52.85 -33.83
C GLY A 83 -4.38 52.35 -33.63
N LEU A 84 -4.17 51.12 -33.16
CA LEU A 84 -2.87 50.47 -33.05
C LEU A 84 -2.84 49.32 -34.06
N GLU A 85 -2.03 49.47 -35.10
CA GLU A 85 -1.64 48.38 -35.97
C GLU A 85 -0.82 47.37 -35.18
N LEU A 86 -1.51 46.44 -34.52
CA LEU A 86 -0.94 45.14 -34.20
C LEU A 86 -1.36 44.20 -35.33
N GLU A 87 -0.61 44.22 -36.45
CA GLU A 87 -0.58 43.07 -37.34
C GLU A 87 0.09 41.90 -36.59
N SER A 88 -0.70 41.21 -35.76
CA SER A 88 -0.34 39.87 -35.30
C SER A 88 -0.59 38.93 -36.47
N SER A 89 0.47 38.63 -37.22
CA SER A 89 0.41 37.72 -38.35
C SER A 89 -0.26 36.40 -37.95
N LYS A 90 -0.96 35.74 -38.89
CA LYS A 90 -1.50 34.37 -38.69
C LYS A 90 -0.42 33.40 -38.14
N GLN A 91 0.86 33.67 -38.45
CA GLN A 91 2.04 33.00 -37.91
C GLN A 91 2.15 33.12 -36.38
N ALA A 92 1.99 34.35 -35.84
CA ALA A 92 2.12 34.62 -34.40
C ALA A 92 1.03 33.91 -33.56
N ARG A 93 -0.18 33.76 -34.10
CA ARG A 93 -1.27 33.02 -33.43
C ARG A 93 -1.08 31.50 -33.46
N ARG A 94 -0.53 30.95 -34.55
CA ARG A 94 -0.15 29.51 -34.66
C ARG A 94 1.01 29.14 -33.73
N LEU A 95 2.01 30.03 -33.62
CA LEU A 95 3.16 29.82 -32.74
C LEU A 95 2.74 29.77 -31.26
N ARG A 96 1.81 30.63 -30.83
CA ARG A 96 1.29 30.65 -29.45
C ARG A 96 0.54 29.35 -29.09
N CYS A 97 -0.24 28.79 -30.01
CA CYS A 97 -0.94 27.52 -29.78
C CYS A 97 0.00 26.32 -29.81
N SER A 98 1.01 26.27 -30.70
CA SER A 98 1.96 25.16 -30.71
C SER A 98 2.84 25.19 -29.46
N VAL A 99 3.34 26.36 -29.06
CA VAL A 99 4.11 26.54 -27.82
C VAL A 99 3.25 26.12 -26.61
N ALA A 100 1.97 26.51 -26.55
CA ALA A 100 1.08 26.07 -25.48
C ALA A 100 0.90 24.54 -25.44
N VAL A 101 0.76 23.87 -26.60
CA VAL A 101 0.66 22.40 -26.67
C VAL A 101 1.95 21.73 -26.21
N PHE A 102 3.12 22.21 -26.64
CA PHE A 102 4.41 21.67 -26.19
C PHE A 102 4.63 21.88 -24.70
N VAL A 103 4.26 23.05 -24.17
CA VAL A 103 4.33 23.35 -22.74
C VAL A 103 3.42 22.40 -21.95
N CYS A 104 2.18 22.18 -22.38
CA CYS A 104 1.28 21.21 -21.74
C CYS A 104 1.82 19.78 -21.80
N TRP A 105 2.38 19.34 -22.93
CA TRP A 105 2.97 18.01 -23.06
C TRP A 105 4.20 17.84 -22.17
N ALA A 106 5.06 18.86 -22.11
CA ALA A 106 6.22 18.88 -21.22
C ALA A 106 5.79 18.81 -19.75
N PHE A 107 4.73 19.51 -19.36
CA PHE A 107 4.18 19.42 -18.00
C PHE A 107 3.63 18.02 -17.69
N ILE A 108 2.91 17.37 -18.62
CA ILE A 108 2.38 16.01 -18.41
C ILE A 108 3.52 15.00 -18.27
N ILE A 109 4.56 15.09 -19.11
CA ILE A 109 5.74 14.23 -18.97
C ILE A 109 6.44 14.49 -17.64
N ALA A 110 6.64 15.76 -17.28
CA ALA A 110 7.32 16.13 -16.05
C ALA A 110 6.55 15.63 -14.81
N THR A 111 5.23 15.78 -14.77
CA THR A 111 4.42 15.26 -13.65
C THR A 111 4.41 13.74 -13.63
N GLY A 112 4.32 13.07 -14.78
CA GLY A 112 4.43 11.62 -14.88
C GLY A 112 5.78 11.09 -14.39
N LEU A 113 6.88 11.74 -14.76
CA LEU A 113 8.23 11.42 -14.29
C LEU A 113 8.37 11.67 -12.79
N ILE A 114 7.82 12.77 -12.27
CA ILE A 114 7.83 13.06 -10.82
C ILE A 114 7.07 11.98 -10.06
N VAL A 115 5.87 11.59 -10.51
CA VAL A 115 5.08 10.52 -9.88
C VAL A 115 5.81 9.17 -9.96
N TYR A 116 6.43 8.86 -11.09
CA TYR A 116 7.23 7.63 -11.25
C TYR A 116 8.45 7.63 -10.33
N ILE A 117 9.19 8.73 -10.25
CA ILE A 117 10.33 8.88 -9.33
C ILE A 117 9.84 8.76 -7.89
N ILE A 118 8.76 9.43 -7.50
CA ILE A 118 8.17 9.28 -6.15
C ILE A 118 7.80 7.81 -5.91
N TYR A 119 7.13 7.14 -6.83
CA TYR A 119 6.78 5.72 -6.69
C TYR A 119 8.00 4.80 -6.50
N VAL A 120 9.08 5.02 -7.25
CA VAL A 120 10.31 4.22 -7.16
C VAL A 120 11.16 4.58 -5.94
N THR A 121 11.14 5.84 -5.52
CA THR A 121 11.92 6.36 -4.38
C THR A 121 11.19 6.27 -3.05
N LEU A 122 9.87 6.04 -3.04
CA LEU A 122 9.11 5.80 -1.83
C LEU A 122 9.74 4.60 -1.13
N PRO A 123 10.22 4.77 0.12
CA PRO A 123 10.86 3.69 0.84
C PRO A 123 9.83 2.57 0.97
N ARG A 124 10.07 1.44 0.31
CA ARG A 124 9.45 0.20 0.73
C ARG A 124 9.93 0.01 2.16
N GLN A 125 9.07 0.29 3.13
CA GLN A 125 9.36 -0.09 4.51
C GLN A 125 9.76 -1.57 4.45
N MET A 126 10.94 -1.86 4.98
CA MET A 126 11.44 -3.22 5.13
C MET A 126 11.17 -3.65 6.56
N ARG A 127 11.17 -4.97 6.81
CA ARG A 127 11.20 -5.48 8.18
C ARG A 127 12.40 -4.88 8.91
N LEU A 128 12.14 -4.31 10.08
CA LEU A 128 13.16 -3.73 10.95
C LEU A 128 13.96 -4.86 11.62
N ASP A 129 15.25 -4.95 11.31
CA ASP A 129 16.17 -5.78 12.09
C ASP A 129 16.42 -5.09 13.44
N ILE A 130 16.09 -5.79 14.53
CA ILE A 130 16.28 -5.26 15.88
C ILE A 130 17.76 -5.25 16.29
N GLY A 131 18.67 -5.88 15.53
CA GLY A 131 20.11 -5.88 15.79
C GLY A 131 20.50 -6.62 17.07
N LEU A 132 19.66 -7.55 17.55
CA LEU A 132 19.91 -8.30 18.78
C LEU A 132 20.90 -9.44 18.51
N ASN A 133 22.20 -9.20 18.73
CA ASN A 133 23.25 -10.20 18.50
C ASN A 133 23.35 -11.19 19.67
N LYS A 134 22.41 -12.13 19.78
CA LYS A 134 22.34 -13.16 20.82
C LYS A 134 22.12 -14.54 20.20
N THR A 135 22.83 -15.56 20.68
CA THR A 135 22.76 -16.95 20.14
C THR A 135 21.40 -17.63 20.34
N TRP A 136 20.62 -17.13 21.31
CA TRP A 136 19.26 -17.57 21.61
C TRP A 136 18.18 -16.75 20.89
N TYR A 137 18.55 -15.68 20.17
CA TYR A 137 17.63 -14.96 19.30
C TYR A 137 17.73 -15.51 17.87
N LEU A 138 16.61 -15.94 17.32
CA LEU A 138 16.52 -16.48 15.97
C LEU A 138 15.70 -15.53 15.11
N ARG A 139 16.34 -14.97 14.09
CA ARG A 139 15.64 -14.26 13.02
C ARG A 139 14.85 -15.25 12.18
N ARG A 140 13.96 -14.72 11.35
CA ARG A 140 13.16 -15.52 10.42
C ARG A 140 13.96 -16.55 9.62
N VAL A 141 15.13 -16.16 9.10
CA VAL A 141 16.00 -17.06 8.35
C VAL A 141 16.57 -18.20 9.19
N ASP A 142 16.85 -17.93 10.48
CA ASP A 142 17.53 -18.87 11.39
C ASP A 142 16.61 -20.03 11.82
N TRP A 143 15.28 -19.84 11.76
CA TRP A 143 14.29 -20.89 12.01
C TRP A 143 13.56 -21.39 10.75
N HIS A 144 14.08 -21.04 9.56
CA HIS A 144 13.52 -21.45 8.26
C HIS A 144 12.07 -20.96 8.02
N ALA A 145 11.79 -19.71 8.37
CA ALA A 145 10.49 -19.10 8.11
C ALA A 145 10.15 -19.10 6.62
N MET A 146 8.89 -19.43 6.30
CA MET A 146 8.32 -19.20 4.98
C MET A 146 8.25 -17.70 4.68
N ALA A 147 8.27 -17.34 3.40
CA ALA A 147 8.07 -15.97 2.95
C ALA A 147 6.65 -15.48 3.33
N SER A 148 6.54 -14.19 3.64
CA SER A 148 5.24 -13.56 3.86
C SER A 148 4.57 -13.25 2.52
N TYR A 149 3.25 -13.38 2.44
CA TYR A 149 2.46 -12.95 1.28
C TYR A 149 2.23 -11.44 1.24
N GLY A 150 2.42 -10.74 2.36
CA GLY A 150 2.24 -9.29 2.47
C GLY A 150 2.74 -8.76 3.81
N ASN A 151 3.25 -7.53 3.81
CA ASN A 151 3.63 -6.84 5.03
C ASN A 151 2.91 -5.50 5.09
N GLU A 152 2.05 -5.34 6.08
CA GLU A 152 1.58 -4.04 6.54
C GLU A 152 2.43 -3.62 7.74
N TYR A 153 2.83 -2.36 7.82
CA TYR A 153 3.74 -1.86 8.85
C TYR A 153 3.00 -1.09 9.93
N LEU A 154 3.58 -1.08 11.13
CA LEU A 154 3.09 -0.35 12.29
C LEU A 154 3.54 1.12 12.24
N ASP A 155 2.69 1.99 12.76
CA ASP A 155 3.07 3.36 13.11
C ASP A 155 3.82 3.31 14.45
N LEU A 156 5.16 3.33 14.38
CA LEU A 156 6.04 3.22 15.54
C LEU A 156 6.28 4.59 16.22
N PRO A 157 6.59 4.62 17.54
CA PRO A 157 6.60 3.49 18.47
C PRO A 157 5.19 3.08 18.91
N VAL A 158 4.95 1.78 19.09
CA VAL A 158 3.67 1.30 19.64
C VAL A 158 3.65 1.36 21.17
N GLU A 159 2.46 1.35 21.75
CA GLU A 159 2.25 1.63 23.18
C GLU A 159 1.93 0.39 24.04
N ASN A 160 1.68 -0.78 23.42
CA ASN A 160 1.29 -1.99 24.16
C ASN A 160 2.21 -3.19 23.87
N VAL A 161 2.41 -4.02 24.89
CA VAL A 161 2.92 -5.38 24.74
C VAL A 161 1.83 -6.37 25.17
N ILE A 162 1.46 -7.27 24.28
CA ILE A 162 0.46 -8.31 24.58
C ILE A 162 1.14 -9.66 24.71
N ILE A 163 1.05 -10.27 25.89
CA ILE A 163 1.61 -11.59 26.19
C ILE A 163 0.53 -12.67 26.04
N GLY A 164 0.80 -13.68 25.21
CA GLY A 164 -0.06 -14.85 25.02
C GLY A 164 0.71 -16.17 25.10
N HIS A 165 0.03 -17.29 24.83
CA HIS A 165 0.65 -18.59 24.58
C HIS A 165 0.10 -19.20 23.30
N SER A 166 0.85 -20.11 22.67
CA SER A 166 0.43 -20.77 21.42
C SER A 166 -0.59 -21.88 21.62
N ALA A 167 -0.73 -22.42 22.84
CA ALA A 167 -1.48 -23.65 23.15
C ALA A 167 -0.99 -24.88 22.34
N THR A 168 0.26 -24.85 21.88
CA THR A 168 0.93 -26.02 21.30
C THR A 168 1.52 -26.90 22.40
N THR A 169 2.05 -28.07 22.03
CA THR A 169 2.86 -28.88 22.95
C THR A 169 4.06 -28.07 23.45
N TYR A 170 4.49 -28.26 24.70
CA TYR A 170 5.73 -27.64 25.17
C TYR A 170 6.94 -28.12 24.37
N CYS A 171 7.87 -27.22 24.04
CA CYS A 171 9.12 -27.57 23.35
C CYS A 171 10.32 -27.36 24.29
N ASN A 172 10.96 -28.46 24.70
CA ASN A 172 12.10 -28.46 25.62
C ASN A 172 13.47 -28.55 24.91
N GLN A 173 13.47 -28.56 23.57
CA GLN A 173 14.68 -28.52 22.75
C GLN A 173 14.48 -27.52 21.62
N LYS A 174 15.55 -26.78 21.29
CA LYS A 174 15.55 -25.74 20.25
C LYS A 174 15.00 -26.24 18.91
N TYR A 175 15.43 -27.43 18.48
CA TYR A 175 14.94 -28.05 17.26
C TYR A 175 13.42 -28.28 17.26
N HIS A 176 12.86 -28.78 18.38
CA HIS A 176 11.41 -28.96 18.50
C HIS A 176 10.66 -27.62 18.48
N CYS A 177 11.21 -26.56 19.08
CA CYS A 177 10.61 -25.23 19.00
C CYS A 177 10.60 -24.69 17.56
N ILE A 178 11.68 -24.90 16.79
CA ILE A 178 11.74 -24.55 15.36
C ILE A 178 10.65 -25.29 14.57
N GLN A 179 10.48 -26.60 14.80
CA GLN A 179 9.42 -27.39 14.16
C GLN A 179 8.01 -26.83 14.47
N GLN A 180 7.78 -26.41 15.71
CA GLN A 180 6.51 -25.77 16.08
C GLN A 180 6.32 -24.42 15.41
N MET A 181 7.34 -23.58 15.33
CA MET A 181 7.27 -22.30 14.63
C MET A 181 6.85 -22.49 13.16
N MET A 182 7.48 -23.45 12.46
CA MET A 182 7.11 -23.78 11.08
C MET A 182 5.67 -24.29 10.98
N SER A 183 5.24 -25.19 11.89
CA SER A 183 3.87 -25.70 11.91
C SER A 183 2.82 -24.62 12.19
N ILE A 184 3.10 -23.70 13.11
CA ILE A 184 2.20 -22.57 13.44
C ILE A 184 2.12 -21.61 12.25
N GLN A 185 3.24 -21.30 11.61
CA GLN A 185 3.23 -20.46 10.42
C GLN A 185 2.43 -21.13 9.30
N GLN A 186 2.64 -22.42 9.04
CA GLN A 186 1.91 -23.17 8.03
C GLN A 186 0.39 -23.17 8.29
N ASP A 187 -0.03 -23.32 9.55
CA ASP A 187 -1.44 -23.18 9.93
C ASP A 187 -1.99 -21.79 9.63
N HIS A 188 -1.30 -20.73 10.05
CA HIS A 188 -1.74 -19.36 9.79
C HIS A 188 -1.85 -19.05 8.29
N LEU A 189 -0.87 -19.48 7.49
CA LEU A 189 -0.92 -19.31 6.03
C LEU A 189 -2.12 -20.06 5.41
N ARG A 190 -2.38 -21.30 5.84
CA ARG A 190 -3.57 -22.07 5.39
C ARG A 190 -4.89 -21.40 5.76
N ARG A 191 -4.92 -20.64 6.85
CA ARG A 191 -6.08 -19.86 7.30
C ARG A 191 -6.22 -18.51 6.60
N GLY A 192 -5.36 -18.22 5.61
CA GLY A 192 -5.41 -17.00 4.81
C GLY A 192 -4.73 -15.80 5.47
N PHE A 193 -3.85 -16.02 6.44
CA PHE A 193 -3.05 -14.94 6.99
C PHE A 193 -1.83 -14.74 6.08
N ASP A 194 -1.36 -13.50 5.95
CA ASP A 194 -0.16 -13.23 5.13
C ASP A 194 1.12 -13.86 5.71
N ASP A 195 1.15 -14.09 7.02
CA ASP A 195 2.27 -14.62 7.77
C ASP A 195 1.81 -15.17 9.13
N ILE A 196 2.74 -15.77 9.89
CA ILE A 196 2.54 -16.13 11.30
C ILE A 196 1.96 -14.95 12.09
N ALA A 197 0.93 -15.15 12.90
CA ALA A 197 0.14 -14.03 13.43
C ALA A 197 0.88 -13.11 14.44
N PRO A 198 1.65 -13.63 15.41
CA PRO A 198 2.34 -12.82 16.42
C PRO A 198 3.68 -12.23 15.94
N ASN A 199 4.13 -11.19 16.64
CA ASN A 199 5.40 -10.52 16.33
C ASN A 199 6.61 -11.34 16.76
N PHE A 200 6.56 -11.95 17.95
CA PHE A 200 7.65 -12.74 18.52
C PHE A 200 7.12 -13.96 19.28
N PHE A 201 7.97 -14.97 19.44
CA PHE A 201 7.69 -16.16 20.23
C PHE A 201 8.82 -16.49 21.20
N ILE A 202 8.47 -17.12 22.31
CA ILE A 202 9.41 -17.56 23.36
C ILE A 202 9.31 -19.08 23.50
N GLY A 203 10.37 -19.80 23.14
CA GLY A 203 10.47 -21.25 23.26
C GLY A 203 10.59 -21.72 24.71
N GLY A 204 10.32 -23.00 24.98
CA GLY A 204 10.51 -23.58 26.32
C GLY A 204 11.98 -23.59 26.76
N THR A 205 12.92 -23.60 25.82
CA THR A 205 14.36 -23.43 26.08
C THR A 205 14.80 -21.99 26.36
N GLY A 206 13.88 -21.02 26.28
CA GLY A 206 14.17 -19.59 26.37
C GLY A 206 14.65 -18.96 25.06
N ASP A 207 14.77 -19.72 23.96
CA ASP A 207 15.04 -19.14 22.64
C ASP A 207 13.91 -18.18 22.22
N VAL A 208 14.27 -17.04 21.62
CA VAL A 208 13.34 -16.03 21.12
C VAL A 208 13.30 -16.10 19.60
N PHE A 209 12.11 -16.29 19.04
CA PHE A 209 11.91 -16.42 17.61
C PHE A 209 11.21 -15.18 17.05
N GLU A 210 11.79 -14.59 16.01
CA GLU A 210 11.17 -13.53 15.25
C GLU A 210 9.99 -14.08 14.43
N GLY A 211 8.77 -13.66 14.76
CA GLY A 211 7.56 -13.90 13.95
C GLY A 211 7.44 -12.83 12.87
N ARG A 212 6.42 -11.97 12.96
CA ARG A 212 6.29 -10.83 12.04
C ARG A 212 7.38 -9.78 12.19
N GLY A 213 7.99 -9.68 13.38
CA GLY A 213 9.06 -8.73 13.69
C GLY A 213 8.55 -7.45 14.40
N ALA A 214 9.47 -6.50 14.59
CA ALA A 214 9.26 -5.33 15.45
C ALA A 214 8.42 -4.20 14.82
N ASN A 215 8.36 -4.11 13.49
CA ASN A 215 7.67 -3.03 12.79
C ASN A 215 6.53 -3.50 11.88
N VAL A 216 6.21 -4.79 11.86
CA VAL A 216 5.14 -5.36 11.04
C VAL A 216 3.89 -5.58 11.88
N LEU A 217 2.75 -5.23 11.31
CA LEU A 217 1.44 -5.37 11.92
C LEU A 217 1.14 -6.83 12.30
N GLY A 218 0.79 -7.06 13.56
CA GLY A 218 0.36 -8.36 14.08
C GLY A 218 -1.00 -8.79 13.52
N ALA A 219 -1.34 -10.08 13.61
CA ALA A 219 -2.70 -10.58 13.29
C ALA A 219 -3.34 -11.38 14.44
N MET A 220 -2.81 -11.26 15.66
CA MET A 220 -3.19 -12.12 16.78
C MET A 220 -4.39 -11.59 17.58
N VAL A 221 -4.45 -10.28 17.84
CA VAL A 221 -5.44 -9.65 18.74
C VAL A 221 -6.14 -8.50 18.02
N LYS A 222 -7.33 -8.80 17.46
CA LYS A 222 -8.18 -7.80 16.80
C LYS A 222 -8.41 -6.59 17.71
N GLY A 223 -8.21 -5.39 17.18
CA GLY A 223 -8.29 -4.13 17.92
C GLY A 223 -6.95 -3.67 18.54
N TYR A 224 -6.02 -4.59 18.79
CA TYR A 224 -4.69 -4.27 19.35
C TYR A 224 -3.55 -4.44 18.34
N ASN A 225 -3.76 -5.19 17.25
CA ASN A 225 -2.75 -5.48 16.22
C ASN A 225 -2.00 -4.25 15.66
N ARG A 226 -2.63 -3.06 15.64
CA ARG A 226 -2.05 -1.80 15.12
C ARG A 226 -1.26 -1.01 16.16
N ILE A 227 -1.43 -1.31 17.44
CA ILE A 227 -0.93 -0.52 18.57
C ILE A 227 -0.14 -1.37 19.57
N SER A 228 0.25 -2.59 19.17
CA SER A 228 0.94 -3.52 20.06
C SER A 228 1.96 -4.41 19.36
N ILE A 229 2.94 -4.85 20.15
CA ILE A 229 3.77 -6.01 19.84
C ILE A 229 3.20 -7.21 20.59
N THR A 230 2.83 -8.26 19.87
CA THR A 230 2.37 -9.51 20.49
C THR A 230 3.51 -10.52 20.64
N ILE A 231 3.74 -10.98 21.87
CA ILE A 231 4.77 -11.97 22.22
C ILE A 231 4.06 -13.24 22.74
N MET A 232 4.34 -14.38 22.13
CA MET A 232 3.67 -15.65 22.44
C MET A 232 4.62 -16.68 23.01
N PHE A 233 4.31 -17.23 24.17
CA PHE A 233 5.04 -18.36 24.73
C PHE A 233 4.64 -19.65 24.00
N LEU A 234 5.60 -20.39 23.47
CA LEU A 234 5.36 -21.69 22.85
C LEU A 234 5.05 -22.72 23.94
N GLY A 235 3.88 -23.35 23.86
CA GLY A 235 3.38 -24.31 24.85
C GLY A 235 1.96 -24.05 25.32
N ASN A 236 1.48 -24.88 26.24
CA ASN A 236 0.18 -24.77 26.88
C ASN A 236 0.34 -24.47 28.37
N TYR A 237 0.39 -23.17 28.70
CA TYR A 237 0.61 -22.69 30.06
C TYR A 237 -0.66 -22.67 30.94
N LEU A 238 -1.66 -23.47 30.57
CA LEU A 238 -2.63 -24.02 31.52
C LEU A 238 -1.98 -25.07 32.43
N VAL A 239 -1.05 -25.86 31.86
CA VAL A 239 -0.38 -26.97 32.56
C VAL A 239 1.13 -26.78 32.62
N ASP A 240 1.72 -26.22 31.57
CA ASP A 240 3.16 -25.98 31.49
C ASP A 240 3.58 -24.81 32.39
N GLN A 241 4.76 -24.93 32.99
CA GLN A 241 5.35 -23.87 33.80
C GLN A 241 6.29 -23.00 32.96
N THR A 242 6.36 -21.72 33.31
CA THR A 242 7.39 -20.82 32.79
C THR A 242 8.72 -21.10 33.48
N ASN A 243 9.83 -20.77 32.82
CA ASN A 243 11.15 -20.82 33.43
C ASN A 243 11.85 -19.45 33.37
N GLN A 244 12.92 -19.31 34.15
CA GLN A 244 13.61 -18.03 34.32
C GLN A 244 14.27 -17.53 33.02
N LEU A 245 14.75 -18.43 32.15
CA LEU A 245 15.34 -18.04 30.87
C LEU A 245 14.29 -17.40 29.97
N GLN A 246 13.08 -17.96 29.91
CA GLN A 246 11.98 -17.37 29.15
C GLN A 246 11.66 -15.95 29.62
N LEU A 247 11.54 -15.74 30.93
CA LEU A 247 11.25 -14.41 31.49
C LEU A 247 12.38 -13.42 31.22
N ASN A 248 13.64 -13.81 31.49
CA ASN A 248 14.80 -12.96 31.28
C ASN A 248 14.98 -12.56 29.81
N HIS A 249 14.90 -13.52 28.89
CA HIS A 249 15.06 -13.23 27.46
C HIS A 249 13.88 -12.43 26.89
N THR A 250 12.67 -12.62 27.42
CA THR A 250 11.53 -11.76 27.09
C THR A 250 11.77 -10.33 27.55
N GLN A 251 12.30 -10.11 28.76
CA GLN A 251 12.65 -8.77 29.23
C GLN A 251 13.70 -8.12 28.33
N ILE A 252 14.79 -8.83 28.01
CA ILE A 252 15.84 -8.32 27.11
C ILE A 252 15.28 -7.95 25.73
N LEU A 253 14.35 -8.75 25.20
CA LEU A 253 13.67 -8.43 23.95
C LEU A 253 12.88 -7.12 24.09
N ILE A 254 12.08 -6.97 25.14
CA ILE A 254 11.27 -5.77 25.38
C ILE A 254 12.15 -4.53 25.53
N ASP A 255 13.22 -4.61 26.32
CA ASP A 255 14.18 -3.52 26.51
C ASP A 255 14.79 -3.10 25.18
N ARG A 256 15.15 -4.07 24.33
CA ARG A 256 15.69 -3.79 23.00
C ARG A 256 14.66 -3.11 22.10
N LEU A 257 13.39 -3.50 22.15
CA LEU A 257 12.32 -2.87 21.38
C LEU A 257 12.10 -1.40 21.80
N VAL A 258 12.27 -1.10 23.09
CA VAL A 258 12.25 0.29 23.59
C VAL A 258 13.45 1.07 23.07
N GLU A 259 14.65 0.50 23.18
CA GLU A 259 15.91 1.14 22.75
C GLU A 259 15.89 1.56 21.28
N ILE A 260 15.34 0.72 20.39
CA ILE A 260 15.28 1.00 18.94
C ILE A 260 14.06 1.85 18.55
N GLY A 261 13.23 2.29 19.49
CA GLY A 261 12.04 3.08 19.22
C GLY A 261 10.91 2.31 18.53
N ALA A 262 10.89 0.98 18.63
CA ALA A 262 9.73 0.18 18.19
C ALA A 262 8.63 0.17 19.25
N LEU A 263 9.00 0.26 20.52
CA LEU A 263 8.09 0.29 21.66
C LEU A 263 8.31 1.58 22.45
N ARG A 264 7.23 2.22 22.90
CA ARG A 264 7.33 3.41 23.76
C ARG A 264 7.99 3.06 25.09
N SER A 265 8.72 3.99 25.70
CA SER A 265 9.34 3.78 27.01
C SER A 265 8.32 3.64 28.15
N ASP A 266 7.10 4.15 27.97
CA ASP A 266 5.96 4.07 28.92
C ASP A 266 4.90 3.06 28.46
N TYR A 267 5.30 2.02 27.72
CA TYR A 267 4.39 0.99 27.20
C TYR A 267 3.55 0.34 28.31
N VAL A 268 2.40 -0.22 27.94
CA VAL A 268 1.57 -1.03 28.86
C VAL A 268 1.67 -2.50 28.50
N LEU A 269 2.05 -3.34 29.46
CA LEU A 269 2.09 -4.80 29.28
C LEU A 269 0.82 -5.44 29.83
N ARG A 270 0.17 -6.26 28.99
CA ARG A 270 -1.07 -6.98 29.31
C ARG A 270 -0.98 -8.42 28.83
N GLY A 271 -1.64 -9.33 29.53
CA GLY A 271 -1.98 -10.66 29.03
C GLY A 271 -3.09 -10.58 27.98
N GLN A 272 -3.05 -11.47 26.99
CA GLN A 272 -4.00 -11.51 25.88
C GLN A 272 -5.47 -11.59 26.33
N CYS A 273 -5.78 -12.33 27.39
CA CYS A 273 -7.11 -12.41 27.98
C CYS A 273 -7.62 -11.07 28.55
N GLN A 274 -6.76 -10.13 28.96
CA GLN A 274 -7.20 -8.84 29.51
C GLN A 274 -7.77 -7.94 28.42
N VAL A 275 -7.26 -8.07 27.20
CA VAL A 275 -7.67 -7.28 26.03
C VAL A 275 -8.68 -8.02 25.15
N LYS A 276 -8.67 -9.36 25.19
CA LYS A 276 -9.64 -10.23 24.53
C LYS A 276 -10.22 -11.22 25.53
N PRO A 277 -11.21 -10.80 26.34
CA PRO A 277 -11.73 -11.58 27.47
C PRO A 277 -12.26 -12.97 27.10
N GLN A 278 -12.70 -13.17 25.86
CA GLN A 278 -13.22 -14.45 25.35
C GLN A 278 -12.12 -15.51 25.08
N THR A 279 -10.89 -15.30 25.56
CA THR A 279 -9.75 -16.17 25.29
C THR A 279 -9.01 -16.56 26.57
N ILE A 280 -8.38 -17.74 26.53
CA ILE A 280 -7.60 -18.34 27.62
C ILE A 280 -6.13 -17.84 27.68
N PRO A 281 -5.43 -17.60 26.55
CA PRO A 281 -4.04 -17.13 26.58
C PRO A 281 -3.84 -15.86 27.43
N PRO A 282 -2.70 -15.73 28.13
CA PRO A 282 -1.52 -16.60 28.10
C PRO A 282 -1.59 -17.81 29.04
N GLY A 283 -2.74 -18.10 29.66
CA GLY A 283 -2.88 -19.14 30.67
C GLY A 283 -2.37 -18.74 32.06
N PRO A 284 -2.84 -19.39 33.13
CA PRO A 284 -2.55 -19.03 34.52
C PRO A 284 -1.05 -18.99 34.83
N ASN A 285 -0.28 -19.98 34.37
CA ASN A 285 1.15 -20.08 34.74
C ASN A 285 2.02 -18.96 34.12
N VAL A 286 1.59 -18.36 33.01
CA VAL A 286 2.23 -17.14 32.47
C VAL A 286 1.63 -15.90 33.11
N MET A 287 0.29 -15.82 33.25
CA MET A 287 -0.39 -14.68 33.88
C MET A 287 0.15 -14.37 35.28
N ASP A 288 0.52 -15.40 36.04
CA ASP A 288 1.06 -15.24 37.39
C ASP A 288 2.50 -14.73 37.45
N LYS A 289 3.22 -14.77 36.31
CA LYS A 289 4.58 -14.23 36.20
C LYS A 289 4.65 -12.86 35.54
N LEU A 290 3.53 -12.29 35.08
CA LEU A 290 3.58 -11.02 34.35
C LEU A 290 4.04 -9.84 35.22
N ASN A 291 3.92 -9.93 36.54
CA ASN A 291 4.50 -8.95 37.47
C ASN A 291 6.03 -8.90 37.47
N PHE A 292 6.70 -9.86 36.82
CA PHE A 292 8.15 -9.82 36.58
C PHE A 292 8.54 -8.68 35.65
N PHE A 293 7.69 -8.33 34.68
CA PHE A 293 8.00 -7.33 33.67
C PHE A 293 7.62 -5.92 34.14
N PRO A 294 8.46 -4.89 33.87
CA PRO A 294 8.09 -3.49 34.04
C PRO A 294 6.85 -3.15 33.22
N HIS A 295 6.10 -2.18 33.73
CA HIS A 295 4.84 -1.69 33.16
C HIS A 295 3.74 -2.75 32.99
N TRP A 296 3.82 -3.84 33.75
CA TRP A 296 2.71 -4.77 33.91
C TRP A 296 1.47 -4.06 34.48
N ASN A 297 0.35 -4.14 33.76
CA ASN A 297 -0.93 -3.65 34.26
C ASN A 297 -1.79 -4.81 34.82
N PRO A 298 -2.03 -4.87 36.15
CA PRO A 298 -2.82 -5.93 36.78
C PRO A 298 -4.34 -5.81 36.57
N GLU A 299 -4.83 -4.70 36.00
CA GLU A 299 -6.25 -4.47 35.77
C GLU A 299 -6.87 -5.56 34.89
N GLY A 300 -7.94 -6.19 35.35
CA GLY A 300 -8.57 -7.31 34.64
C GLY A 300 -7.85 -8.67 34.79
N LYS A 301 -6.77 -8.78 35.60
CA LYS A 301 -6.14 -10.09 35.87
C LYS A 301 -7.14 -11.11 36.46
N LYS A 302 -7.98 -10.68 37.41
CA LYS A 302 -8.94 -11.58 38.07
C LYS A 302 -10.01 -12.13 37.12
N SER A 303 -10.44 -11.36 36.13
CA SER A 303 -11.44 -11.82 35.16
C SER A 303 -10.84 -12.80 34.14
N CYS A 304 -9.54 -12.72 33.87
CA CYS A 304 -8.81 -13.70 33.07
C CYS A 304 -8.75 -15.09 33.71
N LEU A 305 -8.48 -15.17 35.02
CA LEU A 305 -8.19 -16.43 35.71
C LEU A 305 -9.43 -17.20 36.19
N ARG A 306 -10.63 -16.64 36.01
CA ARG A 306 -11.90 -17.20 36.52
C ARG A 306 -12.68 -18.02 35.49
N ARG A 307 -12.04 -18.45 34.39
CA ARG A 307 -12.70 -19.14 33.28
C ARG A 307 -12.14 -20.53 33.07
#